data_AF-A0A7C4QPJ5-F1
#
_entry.id   AF-A0A7C4QPJ5-F1
#
_cell.length_a   1.000
_cell.length_b   1.000
_cell.length_c   1.000
_cell.angle_alpha   90.00
_cell.angle_beta   90.00
_cell.angle_gamma   90.00
#
_symmetry.space_group_name_H-M   'P 1'
#
loop_
_entity.id
_entity.type
_entity.pdbx_description
1 polymer ?
#
loop_
_entity_poly.entity_id
_entity_poly.type
_entity_poly.pdbx_seq_one_letter_code
_entity_poly.pdbx_strand_id
1 'polypeptide(L)'
;MIETQLDNIQSAVGFALPAEYRRVAASPPFRPMGHDWVYWFYDDPNRVIEGTLAPLADGDYDQSGWQPGYLTIGQSGAGDLYVMDTKAADLPVYCLCHETHAIEPEWPSFAAFVEDWIRAPVEIAQRMAVEDADARRRMRLAWIILAVSLGLPITAAWVLWLLQ
;
A
#
# COMPACT_ATOMS: atom_id res chain seq x y z
N MET A 1 -6.26 -20.82 12.41
CA MET A 1 -7.72 -20.63 12.32
C MET A 1 -7.99 -19.14 12.45
N ILE A 2 -8.56 -18.52 11.42
CA ILE A 2 -8.76 -17.06 11.38
C ILE A 2 -9.67 -16.56 12.52
N GLU A 3 -10.72 -17.31 12.86
CA GLU A 3 -11.59 -16.96 14.01
C GLU A 3 -10.81 -16.91 15.33
N THR A 4 -9.90 -17.85 15.56
CA THR A 4 -9.03 -17.82 16.76
C THR A 4 -8.13 -16.59 16.78
N GLN A 5 -7.66 -16.13 15.62
CA GLN A 5 -6.85 -14.91 15.52
C GLN A 5 -7.70 -13.67 15.80
N LEU A 6 -8.93 -13.60 15.27
CA LEU A 6 -9.88 -12.52 15.52
C LEU A 6 -10.32 -12.47 16.99
N ASP A 7 -10.58 -13.62 17.60
CA ASP A 7 -10.93 -13.72 19.01
C ASP A 7 -9.74 -13.31 19.90
N ASN A 8 -8.50 -13.62 19.50
CA ASN A 8 -7.29 -13.14 20.19
C ASN A 8 -7.18 -11.61 20.14
N ILE A 9 -7.37 -11.01 18.96
CA ILE A 9 -7.39 -9.54 18.83
C ILE A 9 -8.46 -8.97 19.75
N GLN A 10 -9.70 -9.46 19.66
CA GLN A 10 -10.82 -8.99 20.47
C GLN A 10 -10.53 -9.06 21.98
N SER A 11 -9.95 -10.17 22.43
CA SER A 11 -9.58 -10.37 23.83
C SER A 11 -8.48 -9.41 24.27
N ALA A 12 -7.51 -9.11 23.40
CA ALA A 12 -6.39 -8.23 23.72
C ALA A 12 -6.79 -6.74 23.73
N VAL A 13 -7.60 -6.30 22.76
CA VAL A 13 -8.02 -4.90 22.65
C VAL A 13 -9.15 -4.52 23.61
N GLY A 14 -9.84 -5.52 24.18
CA GLY A 14 -10.83 -5.31 25.25
C GLY A 14 -12.20 -4.78 24.79
N PHE A 15 -12.48 -4.80 23.48
CA PHE A 15 -13.78 -4.46 22.91
C PHE A 15 -14.16 -5.42 21.79
N ALA A 16 -15.46 -5.52 21.49
CA ALA A 16 -15.97 -6.38 20.43
C ALA A 16 -15.52 -5.87 19.05
N LEU A 17 -14.98 -6.77 18.22
CA LEU A 17 -14.61 -6.39 16.85
C LEU A 17 -15.87 -6.20 15.99
N PRO A 18 -15.95 -5.14 15.17
CA PRO A 18 -17.07 -4.95 14.26
C PRO A 18 -17.26 -6.17 13.35
N ALA A 19 -18.52 -6.56 13.12
CA ALA A 19 -18.84 -7.71 12.26
C ALA A 19 -18.29 -7.52 10.84
N GLU A 20 -18.31 -6.29 10.33
CA GLU A 20 -17.73 -5.90 9.04
C GLU A 20 -16.22 -6.18 9.00
N TYR A 21 -15.48 -5.78 10.03
CA TYR A 21 -14.04 -6.06 10.16
C TYR A 21 -13.77 -7.56 10.19
N ARG A 22 -14.50 -8.33 11.01
CA ARG A 22 -14.34 -9.79 11.07
C ARG A 22 -14.58 -10.44 9.71
N ARG A 23 -15.63 -10.01 9.00
CA ARG A 23 -15.98 -10.50 7.66
C ARG A 23 -14.86 -10.23 6.65
N VAL A 24 -14.35 -9.00 6.60
CA VAL A 24 -13.27 -8.61 5.68
C VAL A 24 -11.98 -9.35 6.04
N ALA A 25 -11.63 -9.41 7.33
CA ALA A 25 -10.42 -10.10 7.77
C ALA A 25 -10.46 -11.63 7.58
N ALA A 26 -11.65 -12.22 7.54
CA ALA A 26 -11.83 -13.63 7.19
C ALA A 26 -11.84 -13.90 5.68
N SER A 27 -11.95 -12.85 4.84
CA SER A 27 -12.12 -13.01 3.40
C SER A 27 -10.76 -13.13 2.68
N PRO A 28 -10.56 -14.13 1.81
CA PRO A 28 -9.43 -14.14 0.90
C PRO A 28 -9.61 -13.08 -0.21
N PRO A 29 -8.53 -12.44 -0.69
CA PRO A 29 -7.16 -12.53 -0.19
C PRO A 29 -6.95 -11.60 1.02
N PHE A 30 -6.64 -12.18 2.18
CA PHE A 30 -6.15 -11.46 3.36
C PHE A 30 -4.68 -11.03 3.22
N ARG A 31 -4.01 -11.54 2.17
CA ARG A 31 -2.63 -11.19 1.83
C ARG A 31 -2.65 -10.06 0.80
N PRO A 32 -1.68 -9.11 0.85
CA PRO A 32 -1.53 -8.13 -0.20
C PRO A 32 -1.41 -8.82 -1.55
N MET A 33 -2.47 -8.77 -2.36
CA MET A 33 -2.37 -8.99 -3.80
C MET A 33 -1.93 -7.67 -4.41
N GLY A 34 -0.63 -7.39 -4.35
CA GLY A 34 -0.08 -6.16 -4.92
C GLY A 34 1.13 -5.65 -4.17
N HIS A 35 1.98 -4.94 -4.91
CA HIS A 35 3.23 -4.32 -4.50
C HIS A 35 3.23 -3.70 -3.08
N ASP A 36 4.39 -3.74 -2.42
CA ASP A 36 4.67 -3.20 -1.06
C ASP A 36 4.27 -1.72 -0.84
N TRP A 37 3.87 -1.02 -1.90
CA TRP A 37 3.77 0.44 -1.99
C TRP A 37 2.37 0.98 -1.72
N VAL A 38 1.35 0.13 -1.66
CA VAL A 38 -0.04 0.57 -1.88
C VAL A 38 -0.75 0.77 -0.55
N TYR A 39 -1.15 -0.28 0.15
CA TYR A 39 -1.78 -0.20 1.48
C TYR A 39 -1.64 -1.57 2.14
N TRP A 40 -1.24 -1.63 3.41
CA TRP A 40 -1.09 -2.88 4.13
C TRP A 40 -2.25 -3.06 5.09
N PHE A 41 -3.27 -3.84 4.72
CA PHE A 41 -4.15 -4.41 5.73
C PHE A 41 -3.34 -5.44 6.53
N TYR A 42 -3.39 -5.39 7.86
CA TYR A 42 -2.61 -6.31 8.67
C TYR A 42 -3.17 -7.73 8.58
N ASP A 43 -2.33 -8.65 8.10
CA ASP A 43 -2.63 -10.08 8.05
C ASP A 43 -2.19 -10.84 9.32
N ASP A 44 -1.46 -10.15 10.20
CA ASP A 44 -0.98 -10.65 11.48
C ASP A 44 -1.78 -10.04 12.64
N PRO A 45 -2.49 -10.86 13.45
CA PRO A 45 -3.19 -10.37 14.63
C PRO A 45 -2.28 -9.65 15.63
N ASN A 46 -1.00 -10.01 15.74
CA ASN A 46 -0.09 -9.35 16.66
C ASN A 46 0.17 -7.91 16.25
N ARG A 47 0.32 -7.63 14.94
CA ARG A 47 0.48 -6.25 14.43
C ARG A 47 -0.75 -5.39 14.68
N VAL A 48 -1.94 -5.98 14.55
CA VAL A 48 -3.21 -5.31 14.91
C VAL A 48 -3.22 -4.96 16.40
N ILE A 49 -2.86 -5.91 17.26
CA ILE A 49 -2.84 -5.73 18.72
C ILE A 49 -1.81 -4.68 19.13
N GLU A 50 -0.56 -4.83 18.68
CA GLU A 50 0.55 -3.92 18.98
C GLU A 50 0.23 -2.51 18.50
N GLY A 51 -0.20 -2.37 17.24
CA GLY A 51 -0.60 -1.08 16.68
C GLY A 51 -1.84 -0.48 17.34
N THR A 52 -2.70 -1.25 17.99
CA THR A 52 -3.90 -0.74 18.69
C THR A 52 -3.62 -0.36 20.14
N LEU A 53 -2.82 -1.17 20.84
CA LEU A 53 -2.54 -1.00 22.27
C LEU A 53 -1.36 -0.08 22.54
N ALA A 54 -0.39 -0.06 21.63
CA ALA A 54 0.80 0.77 21.73
C ALA A 54 1.10 1.48 20.40
N PRO A 55 0.14 2.27 19.85
CA PRO A 55 0.33 3.04 18.61
C PRO A 55 1.46 4.08 18.69
N LEU A 56 2.04 4.27 19.88
CA LEU A 56 2.99 5.33 20.24
C LEU A 56 4.31 4.75 20.79
N ALA A 57 4.56 3.45 20.63
CA ALA A 57 5.74 2.79 21.23
C ALA A 57 7.09 3.33 20.72
N ASP A 58 7.06 4.04 19.59
CA ASP A 58 8.17 4.58 18.83
C ASP A 58 8.33 6.11 18.96
N GLY A 59 7.45 6.84 19.67
CA GLY A 59 7.58 8.29 19.84
C GLY A 59 6.47 9.02 20.63
N ASP A 60 6.64 10.34 20.76
CA ASP A 60 5.79 11.24 21.56
C ASP A 60 4.51 11.62 20.79
N TYR A 61 3.55 10.70 20.74
CA TYR A 61 2.24 10.87 20.09
C TYR A 61 1.12 11.20 21.08
N ASP A 62 1.46 11.65 22.29
CA ASP A 62 0.55 11.96 23.40
C ASP A 62 -0.51 13.04 23.05
N GLN A 63 -0.39 13.68 21.88
CA GLN A 63 -1.32 14.69 21.36
C GLN A 63 -2.16 14.24 20.15
N SER A 64 -1.99 13.01 19.67
CA SER A 64 -2.67 12.48 18.46
C SER A 64 -4.19 12.40 18.57
N GLY A 65 -4.75 12.55 19.78
CA GLY A 65 -6.19 12.46 20.01
C GLY A 65 -6.72 11.02 19.96
N TRP A 66 -5.84 10.02 20.15
CA TRP A 66 -6.21 8.61 20.23
C TRP A 66 -7.37 8.36 21.20
N GLN A 67 -8.41 7.67 20.75
CA GLN A 67 -9.62 7.43 21.54
C GLN A 67 -9.82 5.94 21.86
N PRO A 68 -10.46 5.61 23.00
CA PRO A 68 -10.91 4.25 23.25
C PRO A 68 -11.88 3.79 22.17
N GLY A 69 -11.63 2.64 21.55
CA GLY A 69 -12.42 2.10 20.43
C GLY A 69 -11.78 2.31 19.06
N TYR A 70 -10.63 2.96 18.98
CA TYR A 70 -9.80 2.91 17.79
C TYR A 70 -9.15 1.54 17.64
N LEU A 71 -9.19 1.01 16.42
CA LEU A 71 -8.57 -0.26 16.04
C LEU A 71 -7.62 -0.03 14.88
N THR A 72 -6.36 -0.40 15.03
CA THR A 72 -5.39 -0.34 13.93
C THR A 72 -5.66 -1.48 12.97
N ILE A 73 -5.93 -1.15 11.71
CA ILE A 73 -6.29 -2.12 10.66
C ILE A 73 -5.16 -2.33 9.64
N GLY A 74 -4.18 -1.43 9.61
CA GLY A 74 -3.14 -1.47 8.60
C GLY A 74 -2.16 -0.32 8.66
N GLN A 75 -1.33 -0.19 7.61
CA GLN A 75 -0.43 0.95 7.44
C GLN A 75 -0.19 1.34 5.98
N SER A 76 0.24 2.58 5.76
CA SER A 76 0.71 3.09 4.47
C SER A 76 2.08 2.51 4.10
N GLY A 77 2.52 2.70 2.85
CA GLY A 77 3.89 2.38 2.44
C GLY A 77 4.97 3.18 3.16
N ALA A 78 4.62 4.32 3.76
CA ALA A 78 5.50 5.14 4.58
C ALA A 78 5.46 4.77 6.08
N GLY A 79 4.57 3.86 6.49
CA GLY A 79 4.42 3.41 7.88
C GLY A 79 3.33 4.12 8.68
N ASP A 80 2.56 5.02 8.06
CA ASP A 80 1.42 5.68 8.73
C ASP A 80 0.33 4.66 9.07
N LEU A 81 -0.19 4.66 10.28
CA LEU A 81 -1.19 3.66 10.69
C LEU A 81 -2.59 4.03 10.17
N TYR A 82 -3.30 3.06 9.61
CA TYR A 82 -4.74 3.18 9.36
C TYR A 82 -5.52 2.71 10.58
N VAL A 83 -6.41 3.57 11.05
CA VAL A 83 -7.12 3.42 12.31
C VAL A 83 -8.61 3.54 12.09
N MET A 84 -9.38 2.55 12.51
CA MET A 84 -10.85 2.53 12.39
C MET A 84 -11.50 2.91 13.72
N ASP A 85 -12.47 3.83 13.70
CA ASP A 85 -13.32 4.08 14.86
C ASP A 85 -14.43 3.04 14.96
N THR A 86 -14.29 2.10 15.89
CA THR A 86 -15.26 1.00 16.07
C THR A 86 -16.55 1.41 16.78
N LYS A 87 -16.62 2.63 17.32
CA LYS A 87 -17.82 3.14 18.00
C LYS A 87 -18.74 3.93 17.09
N ALA A 88 -18.23 4.43 15.97
CA ALA A 88 -19.01 5.11 14.96
C ALA A 88 -19.78 4.13 14.06
N ALA A 89 -20.97 4.54 13.58
CA ALA A 89 -21.89 3.66 12.86
C ALA A 89 -21.31 3.13 11.54
N ASP A 90 -20.63 4.00 10.78
CA ASP A 90 -20.07 3.69 9.46
C ASP A 90 -18.61 3.22 9.50
N LEU A 91 -18.03 3.10 10.70
CA LEU A 91 -16.64 2.68 10.90
C LEU A 91 -15.64 3.52 10.07
N PRO A 92 -15.62 4.86 10.21
CA PRO A 92 -14.69 5.71 9.46
C PRO A 92 -13.24 5.31 9.75
N VAL A 93 -12.39 5.46 8.74
CA VAL A 93 -10.97 5.13 8.80
C VAL A 93 -10.16 6.43 8.71
N TYR A 94 -9.24 6.55 9.65
CA TYR A 94 -8.31 7.65 9.78
C TYR A 94 -6.89 7.19 9.47
N CYS A 95 -6.01 8.12 9.18
CA CYS A 95 -4.58 7.91 9.10
C CYS A 95 -3.90 8.61 10.28
N LEU A 96 -3.09 7.87 11.03
CA LEU A 96 -2.15 8.44 11.99
C LEU A 96 -0.87 8.76 11.24
N CYS A 97 -0.67 10.03 10.91
CA CYS A 97 0.51 10.50 10.20
C CYS A 97 1.74 10.45 11.12
N HIS A 98 2.79 9.75 10.72
CA HIS A 98 4.02 9.62 11.50
C HIS A 98 4.86 10.92 11.53
N GLU A 99 4.61 11.88 10.63
CA GLU A 99 5.32 13.17 10.61
C GLU A 99 4.65 14.21 11.51
N THR A 100 3.31 14.31 11.45
CA THR A 100 2.55 15.34 12.18
C THR A 100 1.99 14.83 13.51
N HIS A 101 2.00 13.51 13.71
CA HIS A 101 1.37 12.80 14.80
C HIS A 101 -0.14 13.06 14.91
N ALA A 102 -0.77 13.56 13.84
CA ALA A 102 -2.20 13.83 13.78
C ALA A 102 -2.99 12.61 13.29
N ILE A 103 -4.19 12.42 13.84
CA ILE A 103 -5.18 11.46 13.32
C ILE A 103 -6.10 12.21 12.36
N GLU A 104 -5.92 11.96 11.06
CA GLU A 104 -6.60 12.67 9.98
C GLU A 104 -7.64 11.76 9.32
N PRO A 105 -8.84 12.30 8.98
CA PRO A 105 -9.87 11.50 8.31
C PRO A 105 -9.46 11.20 6.87
N GLU A 106 -9.46 9.93 6.48
CA GLU A 106 -9.12 9.50 5.11
C GLU A 106 -10.32 8.88 4.39
N TRP A 107 -10.99 7.92 5.03
CA TRP A 107 -12.19 7.29 4.47
C TRP A 107 -13.40 7.50 5.37
N PRO A 108 -14.56 7.91 4.81
CA PRO A 108 -15.76 8.15 5.59
C PRO A 108 -16.38 6.86 6.14
N SER A 109 -15.97 5.69 5.65
CA SER A 109 -16.43 4.38 6.12
C SER A 109 -15.41 3.28 5.86
N PHE A 110 -15.50 2.18 6.60
CA PHE A 110 -14.65 1.02 6.39
C PHE A 110 -14.93 0.36 5.03
N ALA A 111 -16.17 0.42 4.55
CA ALA A 111 -16.52 -0.08 3.22
C ALA A 111 -15.80 0.70 2.10
N ALA A 112 -15.72 2.03 2.22
CA ALA A 112 -14.99 2.88 1.27
C ALA A 112 -13.48 2.57 1.27
N PHE A 113 -12.89 2.35 2.44
CA PHE A 113 -11.51 1.91 2.56
C PHE A 113 -11.27 0.56 1.86
N VAL A 114 -12.15 -0.42 2.09
CA VAL A 114 -12.03 -1.77 1.47
C VAL A 114 -12.20 -1.70 -0.04
N GLU A 115 -13.14 -0.90 -0.55
CA GLU A 115 -13.32 -0.69 -1.99
C GLU A 115 -12.05 -0.12 -2.63
N ASP A 116 -11.46 0.90 -2.01
CA ASP A 116 -10.25 1.54 -2.51
C ASP A 116 -9.05 0.59 -2.44
N TRP A 117 -8.92 -0.16 -1.34
CA TRP A 117 -7.89 -1.18 -1.17
C TRP A 117 -7.95 -2.29 -2.24
N ILE A 118 -9.14 -2.73 -2.61
CA ILE A 118 -9.33 -3.74 -3.68
C ILE A 118 -8.99 -3.16 -5.05
N ARG A 119 -9.33 -1.89 -5.29
CA ARG A 119 -9.15 -1.21 -6.58
C ARG A 119 -7.71 -0.80 -6.84
N ALA A 120 -7.01 -0.27 -5.84
CA ALA A 120 -5.71 0.37 -6.00
C ALA A 120 -4.62 -0.53 -6.64
N PRO A 121 -4.47 -1.82 -6.27
CA PRO A 121 -3.48 -2.69 -6.90
C PRO A 121 -3.70 -2.87 -8.40
N VAL A 122 -4.95 -2.88 -8.86
CA VAL A 122 -5.30 -3.01 -10.28
C VAL A 122 -4.90 -1.76 -11.03
N GLU A 123 -5.22 -0.58 -10.51
CA GLU A 123 -4.86 0.70 -11.13
C GLU A 123 -3.34 0.89 -11.19
N ILE A 124 -2.62 0.49 -10.14
CA ILE A 124 -1.16 0.60 -10.08
C ILE A 124 -0.52 -0.38 -11.06
N ALA A 125 -0.98 -1.63 -11.12
CA ALA A 125 -0.49 -2.59 -12.10
C ALA A 125 -0.70 -2.10 -13.54
N GLN A 126 -1.83 -1.44 -13.82
CA GLN A 126 -2.10 -0.83 -15.12
C GLN A 126 -1.15 0.35 -15.42
N ARG A 127 -0.92 1.25 -14.46
CA ARG A 127 0.02 2.37 -14.60
C ARG A 127 1.44 1.87 -14.86
N MET A 128 1.92 0.91 -14.06
CA MET A 128 3.24 0.31 -14.22
C MET A 128 3.39 -0.39 -15.58
N ALA A 129 2.36 -1.10 -16.06
CA ALA A 129 2.41 -1.75 -17.37
C ALA A 129 2.55 -0.74 -18.53
N VAL A 130 1.90 0.43 -18.41
CA VAL A 130 2.03 1.53 -19.37
C VAL A 130 3.44 2.13 -19.31
N GLU A 131 3.95 2.43 -18.11
CA GLU A 131 5.29 2.97 -17.91
C GLU A 131 6.38 2.03 -18.44
N ASP A 132 6.26 0.73 -18.19
CA ASP A 132 7.15 -0.30 -18.71
C ASP A 132 7.11 -0.41 -20.23
N ALA A 133 5.91 -0.31 -20.83
CA ALA A 133 5.76 -0.30 -22.28
C ALA A 133 6.46 0.93 -22.89
N ASP A 134 6.30 2.09 -22.28
CA ASP A 134 6.95 3.33 -22.71
C ASP A 134 8.47 3.28 -22.52
N ALA A 135 8.96 2.75 -21.39
CA ALA A 135 10.37 2.54 -21.14
C ALA A 135 10.99 1.60 -22.19
N ARG A 136 10.34 0.47 -22.50
CA ARG A 136 10.77 -0.45 -23.56
C ARG A 136 10.79 0.22 -24.94
N ARG A 137 9.79 1.05 -25.24
CA ARG A 137 9.73 1.80 -26.51
C ARG A 137 10.87 2.81 -26.63
N ARG A 138 11.13 3.60 -25.57
CA ARG A 138 12.26 4.54 -25.52
C ARG A 138 13.60 3.83 -25.67
N MET A 139 13.80 2.72 -24.96
CA MET A 139 15.01 1.91 -25.06
C MET A 139 15.22 1.36 -26.47
N ARG A 140 14.16 0.85 -27.12
CA ARG A 140 14.22 0.37 -28.50
C ARG A 140 14.61 1.49 -29.47
N LEU A 141 14.05 2.69 -29.32
CA LEU A 141 14.42 3.85 -30.14
C LEU A 141 15.88 4.27 -29.94
N ALA A 142 16.35 4.29 -28.69
CA ALA A 142 17.75 4.58 -28.38
C ALA A 142 18.71 3.59 -29.05
N TRP A 143 18.40 2.29 -29.02
CA TRP A 143 19.18 1.27 -29.72
C TRP A 143 19.20 1.45 -31.24
N ILE A 144 18.06 1.81 -31.84
CA ILE A 144 17.99 2.09 -33.29
C ILE A 144 18.88 3.29 -33.63
N ILE A 145 18.79 4.39 -32.86
CA ILE A 145 19.61 5.59 -33.08
C ILE A 145 21.10 5.26 -32.95
N LEU A 146 21.49 4.48 -31.93
CA LEU A 146 22.87 4.07 -31.70
C LEU A 146 23.39 3.20 -32.87
N ALA A 147 22.60 2.22 -33.32
CA ALA A 147 22.97 1.34 -34.42
C ALA A 147 23.14 2.09 -35.75
N VAL A 148 22.25 3.03 -36.07
CA VAL A 148 22.36 3.87 -37.27
C VAL A 148 23.58 4.81 -37.19
N SER A 149 23.80 5.44 -36.02
CA SER A 149 24.90 6.38 -35.81
C SER A 149 26.27 5.72 -35.87
N LEU A 150 26.38 4.44 -35.47
CA LEU A 150 27.61 3.65 -35.60
C LEU A 150 27.74 2.97 -36.97
N GLY A 151 26.64 2.52 -37.58
CA GLY A 151 26.66 1.80 -38.85
C GLY A 151 27.00 2.68 -40.06
N LEU A 152 26.51 3.92 -40.10
CA LEU A 152 26.82 4.88 -41.18
C LEU A 152 28.32 5.21 -41.29
N PRO A 153 29.06 5.54 -40.22
CA PRO A 153 30.49 5.81 -40.32
C PRO A 153 31.30 4.55 -40.65
N ILE A 154 30.91 3.37 -40.14
CA ILE A 154 31.59 2.10 -40.48
C ILE A 154 31.44 1.81 -41.99
N THR A 155 30.23 1.92 -42.52
CA THR A 155 29.98 1.69 -43.96
C THR A 155 30.69 2.73 -44.83
N ALA A 156 30.67 4.00 -44.44
CA ALA A 156 31.42 5.06 -45.15
C ALA A 156 32.94 4.81 -45.14
N ALA A 157 33.51 4.41 -44.00
CA ALA A 157 34.93 4.08 -43.89
C ALA A 157 35.30 2.86 -44.75
N TRP A 158 34.42 1.85 -44.80
CA TRP A 158 34.65 0.64 -45.60
C TRP A 158 34.63 0.92 -47.12
N VAL A 159 33.71 1.78 -47.58
CA VAL A 159 33.67 2.24 -48.98
C VAL A 159 34.91 3.05 -49.34
N LEU A 160 35.36 3.96 -48.46
CA LEU A 160 36.58 4.73 -48.68
C LEU A 160 37.83 3.84 -48.78
N TRP A 161 37.91 2.77 -47.98
CA TRP A 161 39.00 1.80 -48.03
C TRP A 161 39.02 1.00 -49.33
N LEU A 162 37.86 0.58 -49.86
CA LEU A 162 37.77 -0.14 -51.14
C LEU A 162 38.14 0.69 -52.38
N LEU A 163 38.15 2.02 -52.26
CA LEU A 163 38.47 2.94 -53.35
C LEU A 163 39.95 3.34 -53.40
N GLN A 164 40.78 2.85 -52.48
CA GLN A 164 42.24 3.06 -52.44
C GLN A 164 42.98 1.89 -53.08
#